data_AF-A0A2D9LXQ4-F1
#
_entry.id   AF-A0A2D9LXQ4-F1
#
_cell.length_a   1.000
_cell.length_b   1.000
_cell.length_c   1.000
_cell.angle_alpha   90.00
_cell.angle_beta   90.00
_cell.angle_gamma   90.00
#
_symmetry.space_group_name_H-M   'P 1'
#
loop_
_entity.id
_entity.type
_entity.pdbx_description
1 polymer ?
#
loop_
_entity_poly.entity_id
_entity_poly.type
_entity_poly.pdbx_seq_one_letter_code
_entity_poly.pdbx_strand_id
1 'polypeptide(L)'
;YTLAVFLIGIAPGLPLVLGLRVTQAVGNGLILVSAPAIVTQLFPAQNRGRALGIMAGLGTLGMIAGSLGGGLLVDAFGWRSIFLARVPLCLVAVVYTVAALRASPRPEVRPSFDILGALTLFAGMASLILFLTIGGRSGWTLPHVVALGLSAVVILWLFVLVERKVDRPILDLSLLKDRVLAPALIVSYLVFISTFINWFILPFYMSDVLNTNAQTWGLVIMLMTVTNAIFAPVGGWLSDRVPPAYTITTAVGISALTMALFTTLGVDSSVSDVAILMVATGVGMGLFQAASANLIMGTFPPDRLGMGGAIMSLSRSLGTVSSVAIMGAVFSARQSARDGTGDDAQEFVLAFQDLYVLSALLALTAMVVSFSYWPRAIRWMSAPRRKA
;
A
#
# COMPACT_ATOMS: atom_id res chain seq x y z
N TYR A 1 3.58 -14.36 12.60
CA TYR A 1 4.56 -13.37 12.09
C TYR A 1 5.97 -13.69 12.58
N THR A 2 6.25 -13.64 13.89
CA THR A 2 7.58 -13.85 14.48
C THR A 2 8.29 -15.11 14.02
N LEU A 3 7.60 -16.26 14.06
CA LEU A 3 8.17 -17.54 13.61
C LEU A 3 8.59 -17.49 12.13
N ALA A 4 7.75 -16.93 11.25
CA ALA A 4 8.07 -16.80 9.84
C ALA A 4 9.28 -15.88 9.62
N VAL A 5 9.38 -14.76 10.33
CA VAL A 5 10.54 -13.86 10.28
C VAL A 5 11.83 -14.57 10.69
N PHE A 6 11.79 -15.32 11.79
CA PHE A 6 12.94 -16.10 12.26
C PHE A 6 13.38 -17.12 11.21
N LEU A 7 12.44 -17.92 10.69
CA LEU A 7 12.72 -18.95 9.69
C LEU A 7 13.24 -18.36 8.37
N ILE A 8 12.78 -17.16 7.96
CA ILE A 8 13.32 -16.46 6.80
C ILE A 8 14.79 -16.06 7.04
N GLY A 9 15.10 -15.56 8.23
CA GLY A 9 16.46 -15.14 8.60
C GLY A 9 17.50 -16.26 8.54
N ILE A 10 17.08 -17.51 8.70
CA ILE A 10 17.93 -18.71 8.62
C ILE A 10 17.67 -19.57 7.36
N ALA A 11 16.86 -19.08 6.42
CA ALA A 11 16.48 -19.87 5.26
C ALA A 11 17.69 -20.18 4.36
N PRO A 12 17.83 -21.43 3.88
CA PRO A 12 18.98 -21.85 3.06
C PRO A 12 18.87 -21.39 1.60
N GLY A 13 17.67 -21.04 1.13
CA GLY A 13 17.46 -20.65 -0.26
C GLY A 13 16.15 -19.89 -0.49
N LEU A 14 16.07 -19.29 -1.68
CA LEU A 14 14.96 -18.43 -2.12
C LEU A 14 13.57 -19.10 -2.05
N PRO A 15 13.38 -20.39 -2.44
CA PRO A 15 12.06 -21.02 -2.39
C PRO A 15 11.44 -21.04 -0.98
N LEU A 16 12.26 -21.32 0.05
CA LEU A 16 11.78 -21.31 1.44
C LEU A 16 11.46 -19.88 1.90
N VAL A 17 12.28 -18.90 1.53
CA VAL A 17 12.00 -17.48 1.81
C VAL A 17 10.65 -17.09 1.23
N LEU A 18 10.38 -17.42 -0.04
CA LEU A 18 9.11 -17.12 -0.71
C LEU A 18 7.92 -17.81 -0.04
N GLY A 19 8.03 -19.10 0.30
CA GLY A 19 6.97 -19.82 1.00
C GLY A 19 6.64 -19.18 2.36
N LEU A 20 7.67 -18.81 3.12
CA LEU A 20 7.50 -18.16 4.43
C LEU A 20 6.96 -16.73 4.33
N ARG A 21 7.12 -16.02 3.21
CA ARG A 21 6.47 -14.72 2.99
C ARG A 21 4.95 -14.82 3.05
N VAL A 22 4.36 -15.94 2.62
CA VAL A 22 2.92 -16.18 2.74
C VAL A 22 2.51 -16.22 4.21
N THR A 23 3.20 -17.03 5.03
CA THR A 23 2.95 -17.10 6.48
C THR A 23 3.21 -15.77 7.20
N GLN A 24 4.23 -15.03 6.75
CA GLN A 24 4.53 -13.69 7.25
C GLN A 24 3.38 -12.72 6.92
N ALA A 25 2.87 -12.73 5.69
CA ALA A 25 1.78 -11.87 5.24
C ALA A 25 0.48 -12.14 6.01
N VAL A 26 0.13 -13.41 6.24
CA VAL A 26 -1.01 -13.80 7.09
C VAL A 26 -0.87 -13.22 8.49
N GLY A 27 0.30 -13.42 9.12
CA GLY A 27 0.57 -12.87 10.45
C GLY A 27 0.51 -11.34 10.49
N ASN A 28 1.01 -10.66 9.46
CA ASN A 28 0.99 -9.21 9.35
C ASN A 28 -0.45 -8.67 9.21
N GLY A 29 -1.27 -9.31 8.36
CA GLY A 29 -2.67 -8.93 8.18
C GLY A 29 -3.49 -9.05 9.46
N LEU A 30 -3.29 -10.13 10.23
CA LEU A 30 -3.93 -10.31 11.53
C LEU A 30 -3.58 -9.18 12.51
N ILE A 31 -2.30 -8.79 12.59
CA ILE A 31 -1.84 -7.70 13.47
C ILE A 31 -2.44 -6.36 13.03
N LEU A 32 -2.42 -6.05 11.74
CA LEU A 32 -2.86 -4.77 11.19
C LEU A 32 -4.36 -4.50 11.44
N VAL A 33 -5.19 -5.55 11.44
CA VAL A 33 -6.63 -5.45 11.69
C VAL A 33 -6.96 -5.52 13.18
N SER A 34 -6.30 -6.39 13.95
CA SER A 34 -6.62 -6.59 15.37
C SER A 34 -6.10 -5.48 16.28
N ALA A 35 -4.93 -4.90 16.02
CA ALA A 35 -4.35 -3.90 16.93
C ALA A 35 -5.21 -2.63 17.07
N PRO A 36 -5.70 -1.98 15.99
CA PRO A 36 -6.61 -0.84 16.11
C PRO A 36 -7.93 -1.21 16.81
N ALA A 37 -8.45 -2.42 16.55
CA ALA A 37 -9.68 -2.92 17.16
C ALA A 37 -9.52 -3.08 18.69
N ILE A 38 -8.41 -3.66 19.15
CA ILE A 38 -8.12 -3.81 20.58
C ILE A 38 -7.97 -2.43 21.24
N VAL A 39 -7.24 -1.50 20.61
CA VAL A 39 -7.08 -0.13 21.12
C VAL A 39 -8.44 0.58 21.27
N THR A 40 -9.32 0.47 20.29
CA THR A 40 -10.64 1.13 20.35
C THR A 40 -11.60 0.50 21.38
N GLN A 41 -11.40 -0.77 21.75
CA GLN A 41 -12.15 -1.44 22.81
C GLN A 41 -11.64 -1.08 24.21
N LEU A 42 -10.33 -0.92 24.39
CA LEU A 42 -9.72 -0.63 25.69
C LEU A 42 -9.86 0.84 26.12
N PHE A 43 -9.94 1.77 25.16
CA PHE A 43 -10.01 3.20 25.46
C PHE A 43 -11.44 3.75 25.30
N PRO A 44 -11.88 4.63 26.23
CA PRO A 44 -13.16 5.31 26.12
C PRO A 44 -13.19 6.22 24.86
N ALA A 45 -14.38 6.47 24.32
CA ALA A 45 -14.57 7.14 23.03
C ALA A 45 -13.79 8.47 22.90
N GLN A 46 -13.71 9.24 23.98
CA GLN A 46 -13.00 10.53 24.05
C GLN A 46 -11.48 10.40 23.88
N ASN A 47 -10.91 9.25 24.27
CA ASN A 47 -9.47 8.99 24.22
C ASN A 47 -9.04 8.13 23.03
N ARG A 48 -9.99 7.56 22.26
CA ARG A 48 -9.69 6.68 21.10
C ARG A 48 -8.79 7.35 20.07
N GLY A 49 -9.06 8.61 19.72
CA GLY A 49 -8.27 9.36 18.74
C GLY A 49 -6.81 9.52 19.18
N ARG A 50 -6.58 9.83 20.47
CA ARG A 50 -5.23 9.95 21.03
C ARG A 50 -4.50 8.61 21.04
N ALA A 51 -5.17 7.53 21.43
CA ALA A 51 -4.58 6.19 21.47
C ALA A 51 -4.23 5.68 20.06
N LEU A 52 -5.13 5.84 19.08
CA LEU A 52 -4.87 5.50 17.69
C LEU A 52 -3.78 6.39 17.07
N GLY A 53 -3.73 7.68 17.44
CA GLY A 53 -2.68 8.60 17.03
C GLY A 53 -1.29 8.18 17.53
N ILE A 54 -1.17 7.78 18.80
CA ILE A 54 0.08 7.23 19.34
C ILE A 54 0.47 5.95 18.60
N MET A 55 -0.48 5.04 18.36
CA MET A 55 -0.24 3.81 17.63
C MET A 55 0.25 4.08 16.20
N ALA A 56 -0.38 5.02 15.48
CA ALA A 56 0.06 5.44 14.16
C ALA A 56 1.46 6.06 14.19
N GLY A 57 1.74 6.95 15.15
CA GLY A 57 3.04 7.57 15.33
C GLY A 57 4.17 6.57 15.63
N LEU A 58 3.91 5.57 16.47
CA LEU A 58 4.84 4.46 16.70
C LEU A 58 5.08 3.64 15.43
N GLY A 59 4.04 3.41 14.64
CA GLY A 59 4.15 2.77 13.33
C GLY A 59 5.07 3.54 12.38
N THR A 60 4.91 4.86 12.30
CA THR A 60 5.78 5.74 11.51
C THR A 60 7.22 5.71 12.00
N LEU A 61 7.45 5.82 13.32
CA LEU A 61 8.80 5.71 13.89
C LEU A 61 9.44 4.36 13.55
N GLY A 62 8.65 3.28 13.61
CA GLY A 62 9.08 1.95 13.18
C GLY A 62 9.47 1.89 11.71
N MET A 63 8.74 2.59 10.83
CA MET A 63 9.09 2.69 9.40
C MET A 63 10.39 3.46 9.19
N ILE A 64 10.59 4.59 9.88
CA ILE A 64 11.83 5.40 9.82
C ILE A 64 13.03 4.60 10.33
N ALA A 65 12.88 3.96 11.49
CA ALA A 65 13.93 3.09 12.05
C ALA A 65 14.19 1.89 11.14
N GLY A 66 13.15 1.35 10.50
CA GLY A 66 13.24 0.22 9.58
C GLY A 66 13.93 0.55 8.26
N SER A 67 13.69 1.72 7.67
CA SER A 67 14.35 2.13 6.42
C SER A 67 15.82 2.45 6.64
N LEU A 68 16.15 3.23 7.69
CA LEU A 68 17.52 3.55 8.04
C LEU A 68 18.30 2.32 8.54
N GLY A 69 17.75 1.62 9.53
CA GLY A 69 18.37 0.44 10.12
C GLY A 69 18.46 -0.72 9.15
N GLY A 70 17.49 -0.86 8.23
CA GLY A 70 17.50 -1.89 7.19
C GLY A 70 18.71 -1.76 6.27
N GLY A 71 18.98 -0.56 5.74
CA GLY A 71 20.13 -0.33 4.86
C GLY A 71 21.46 -0.63 5.56
N LEU A 72 21.65 -0.11 6.78
CA LEU A 72 22.86 -0.36 7.59
C LEU A 72 23.07 -1.84 7.88
N LEU A 73 22.00 -2.56 8.23
CA LEU A 73 22.05 -3.99 8.54
C LEU A 73 22.38 -4.84 7.31
N VAL A 74 21.87 -4.47 6.13
CA VAL A 74 22.17 -5.15 4.87
C VAL A 74 23.65 -4.96 4.51
N ASP A 75 24.15 -3.73 4.58
CA ASP A 75 25.54 -3.44 4.21
C ASP A 75 26.54 -4.10 5.17
N ALA A 76 26.26 -4.12 6.48
CA ALA A 76 27.19 -4.66 7.48
C ALA A 76 27.09 -6.19 7.67
N PHE A 77 25.88 -6.76 7.60
CA PHE A 77 25.62 -8.16 7.99
C PHE A 77 24.86 -8.97 6.94
N GLY A 78 24.63 -8.41 5.75
CA GLY A 78 23.87 -9.03 4.67
C GLY A 78 22.36 -9.03 4.92
N TRP A 79 21.58 -9.39 3.89
CA TRP A 79 20.11 -9.27 3.92
C TRP A 79 19.40 -10.07 5.02
N ARG A 80 19.99 -11.15 5.55
CA ARG A 80 19.36 -11.99 6.59
C ARG A 80 19.16 -11.21 7.90
N SER A 81 20.05 -10.27 8.18
CA SER A 81 20.04 -9.47 9.41
C SER A 81 18.77 -8.65 9.58
N ILE A 82 18.15 -8.16 8.49
CA ILE A 82 16.90 -7.37 8.56
C ILE A 82 15.70 -8.18 9.09
N PHE A 83 15.77 -9.50 8.98
CA PHE A 83 14.77 -10.41 9.55
C PHE A 83 15.12 -10.75 10.99
N LEU A 84 16.36 -11.17 11.23
CA LEU A 84 16.81 -11.58 12.56
C LEU A 84 16.74 -10.43 13.57
N ALA A 85 17.05 -9.19 13.17
CA ALA A 85 16.96 -8.00 14.04
C ALA A 85 15.53 -7.70 14.51
N ARG A 86 14.50 -8.13 13.76
CA ARG A 86 13.08 -7.97 14.17
C ARG A 86 12.66 -8.99 15.21
N VAL A 87 13.30 -10.16 15.26
CA VAL A 87 12.94 -11.25 16.17
C VAL A 87 12.93 -10.82 17.64
N PRO A 88 13.99 -10.20 18.20
CA PRO A 88 13.98 -9.78 19.62
C PRO A 88 12.87 -8.77 19.90
N LEU A 89 12.64 -7.80 19.00
CA LEU A 89 11.55 -6.83 19.12
C LEU A 89 10.18 -7.51 19.11
N CYS A 90 9.98 -8.49 18.23
CA CYS A 90 8.74 -9.26 18.16
C CYS A 90 8.52 -10.11 19.41
N LEU A 91 9.58 -10.70 19.98
CA LEU A 91 9.48 -11.48 21.22
C LEU A 91 9.10 -10.59 22.40
N VAL A 92 9.73 -9.42 22.54
CA VAL A 92 9.36 -8.43 23.57
C VAL A 92 7.90 -8.01 23.41
N ALA A 93 7.47 -7.71 22.19
CA ALA A 93 6.07 -7.37 21.91
C ALA A 93 5.12 -8.51 22.30
N VAL A 94 5.42 -9.75 21.92
CA VAL A 94 4.59 -10.93 22.28
C VAL A 94 4.52 -11.11 23.80
N VAL A 95 5.65 -11.04 24.51
CA VAL A 95 5.68 -11.16 25.98
C VAL A 95 4.83 -10.07 26.63
N TYR A 96 5.00 -8.81 26.20
CA TYR A 96 4.25 -7.69 26.74
C TYR A 96 2.75 -7.81 26.44
N THR A 97 2.38 -8.18 25.21
CA THR A 97 0.97 -8.40 24.83
C THR A 97 0.34 -9.52 25.63
N VAL A 98 1.01 -10.66 25.82
CA VAL A 98 0.49 -11.78 26.62
C VAL A 98 0.35 -11.40 28.09
N ALA A 99 1.29 -10.63 28.64
CA ALA A 99 1.20 -10.16 30.03
C ALA A 99 0.06 -9.14 30.22
N ALA A 100 -0.07 -8.17 29.31
CA ALA A 100 -1.03 -7.07 29.41
C ALA A 100 -2.47 -7.49 29.09
N LEU A 101 -2.68 -8.37 28.10
CA LEU A 101 -4.04 -8.74 27.64
C LEU A 101 -4.71 -9.85 28.44
N ARG A 102 -3.98 -10.54 29.36
CA ARG A 102 -4.58 -11.56 30.25
C ARG A 102 -5.72 -11.02 31.11
N ALA A 103 -5.79 -9.71 31.32
CA ALA A 103 -6.79 -9.04 32.14
C ALA A 103 -8.03 -8.56 31.35
N SER A 104 -8.09 -8.77 30.03
CA SER A 104 -9.16 -8.19 29.20
C SER A 104 -10.43 -9.06 29.20
N PRO A 105 -11.63 -8.50 29.44
CA PRO A 105 -12.89 -9.24 29.36
C PRO A 105 -13.10 -9.88 27.99
N ARG A 106 -13.60 -11.12 27.96
CA ARG A 106 -14.00 -11.77 26.70
C ARG A 106 -15.37 -11.22 26.27
N PRO A 107 -15.59 -10.92 24.98
CA PRO A 107 -16.91 -10.53 24.50
C PRO A 107 -17.91 -11.69 24.66
N GLU A 108 -19.10 -11.38 25.17
CA GLU A 108 -20.18 -12.34 25.45
C GLU A 108 -20.81 -12.93 24.18
N VAL A 109 -20.71 -12.25 23.04
CA VAL A 109 -21.33 -12.67 21.77
C VAL A 109 -20.28 -12.70 20.66
N ARG A 110 -20.15 -13.85 20.00
CA ARG A 110 -19.39 -13.97 18.75
C ARG A 110 -20.31 -13.59 17.58
N PRO A 111 -20.10 -12.45 16.90
CA PRO A 111 -20.87 -12.15 15.71
C PRO A 111 -20.60 -13.22 14.64
N SER A 112 -21.62 -13.53 13.82
CA SER A 112 -21.47 -14.40 12.66
C SER A 112 -20.47 -13.78 11.68
N PHE A 113 -19.54 -14.59 11.17
CA PHE A 113 -18.52 -14.21 10.20
C PHE A 113 -18.80 -14.93 8.88
N ASP A 114 -18.83 -14.19 7.78
CA ASP A 114 -19.03 -14.76 6.44
C ASP A 114 -17.75 -15.44 5.93
N ILE A 115 -17.55 -16.69 6.34
CA ILE A 115 -16.38 -17.48 5.92
C ILE A 115 -16.38 -17.70 4.40
N LEU A 116 -17.56 -17.89 3.80
CA LEU A 116 -17.66 -18.19 2.37
C LEU A 116 -17.32 -16.96 1.52
N GLY A 117 -17.85 -15.80 1.88
CA GLY A 117 -17.46 -14.51 1.30
C GLY A 117 -15.96 -14.26 1.44
N ALA A 118 -15.38 -14.54 2.61
CA ALA A 118 -13.95 -14.32 2.86
C ALA A 118 -13.07 -15.22 1.97
N LEU A 119 -13.42 -16.51 1.88
CA LEU A 119 -12.67 -17.48 1.09
C LEU A 119 -12.78 -17.20 -0.41
N THR A 120 -13.98 -16.88 -0.90
CA THR A 120 -14.19 -16.56 -2.31
C THR A 120 -13.50 -15.24 -2.70
N LEU A 121 -13.57 -14.20 -1.86
CA LEU A 121 -12.83 -12.96 -2.07
C LEU A 121 -11.32 -13.21 -2.10
N PHE A 122 -10.79 -13.95 -1.11
CA PHE A 122 -9.37 -14.27 -1.04
C PHE A 122 -8.90 -15.05 -2.27
N ALA A 123 -9.60 -16.13 -2.63
CA ALA A 123 -9.24 -16.97 -3.78
C ALA A 123 -9.35 -16.21 -5.11
N GLY A 124 -10.40 -15.40 -5.29
CA GLY A 124 -10.58 -14.57 -6.49
C GLY A 124 -9.48 -13.51 -6.62
N MET A 125 -9.12 -12.85 -5.52
CA MET A 125 -8.06 -11.84 -5.51
C MET A 125 -6.67 -12.45 -5.68
N ALA A 126 -6.39 -13.57 -5.04
CA ALA A 126 -5.14 -14.31 -5.24
C ALA A 126 -4.98 -14.73 -6.70
N SER A 127 -6.05 -15.25 -7.32
CA SER A 127 -6.05 -15.66 -8.74
C SER A 127 -5.83 -14.47 -9.67
N LEU A 128 -6.49 -13.33 -9.40
CA LEU A 128 -6.29 -12.10 -10.20
C LEU A 128 -4.85 -11.59 -10.10
N ILE A 129 -4.30 -11.54 -8.88
CA ILE A 129 -2.94 -11.07 -8.64
C ILE A 129 -1.92 -12.00 -9.31
N LEU A 130 -2.11 -13.32 -9.21
CA LEU A 130 -1.25 -14.30 -9.87
C LEU A 130 -1.33 -14.20 -11.39
N PHE A 131 -2.53 -13.99 -11.94
CA PHE A 131 -2.72 -13.71 -13.37
C PHE A 131 -1.90 -12.50 -13.80
N LEU A 132 -2.02 -11.38 -13.08
CA LEU A 132 -1.29 -10.15 -13.40
C LEU A 132 0.23 -10.35 -13.33
N THR A 133 0.69 -11.01 -12.26
CA THR A 133 2.11 -11.16 -11.96
C THR A 133 2.79 -12.17 -12.90
N ILE A 134 2.20 -13.35 -13.08
CA ILE A 134 2.77 -14.40 -13.93
C ILE A 134 2.58 -14.03 -15.41
N GLY A 135 1.44 -13.47 -15.78
CA GLY A 135 1.19 -12.99 -17.14
C GLY A 135 2.18 -11.91 -17.57
N GLY A 136 2.47 -10.96 -16.67
CA GLY A 136 3.48 -9.94 -16.89
C GLY A 136 4.90 -10.47 -17.10
N ARG A 137 5.27 -11.56 -16.41
CA ARG A 137 6.62 -12.14 -16.46
C ARG A 137 6.81 -13.18 -17.57
N SER A 138 5.83 -14.05 -17.77
CA SER A 138 5.95 -15.25 -18.61
C SER A 138 5.12 -15.17 -19.89
N GLY A 139 4.23 -14.17 -19.99
CA GLY A 139 3.34 -13.99 -21.13
C GLY A 139 1.90 -14.34 -20.80
N TRP A 140 0.99 -13.50 -21.26
CA TRP A 140 -0.44 -13.57 -20.95
C TRP A 140 -1.19 -14.69 -21.67
N THR A 141 -0.61 -15.24 -22.74
CA THR A 141 -1.23 -16.26 -23.60
C THR A 141 -0.98 -17.69 -23.12
N LEU A 142 -0.14 -17.89 -22.12
CA LEU A 142 0.16 -19.22 -21.59
C LEU A 142 -1.10 -19.86 -20.97
N PRO A 143 -1.38 -21.16 -21.20
CA PRO A 143 -2.62 -21.80 -20.73
C PRO A 143 -2.87 -21.66 -19.23
N HIS A 144 -1.82 -21.78 -18.40
CA HIS A 144 -1.95 -21.64 -16.95
C HIS A 144 -2.22 -20.19 -16.51
N VAL A 145 -1.74 -19.19 -17.25
CA VAL A 145 -2.03 -17.77 -16.99
C VAL A 145 -3.48 -17.48 -17.36
N VAL A 146 -3.93 -17.93 -18.53
CA VAL A 146 -5.34 -17.79 -18.95
C VAL A 146 -6.27 -18.49 -17.94
N ALA A 147 -5.90 -19.68 -17.45
CA ALA A 147 -6.66 -20.37 -16.40
C ALA A 147 -6.74 -19.55 -15.10
N LEU A 148 -5.67 -18.89 -14.68
CA LEU A 148 -5.69 -17.97 -13.53
C LEU A 148 -6.64 -16.80 -13.78
N GLY A 149 -6.59 -16.18 -14.95
CA GLY A 149 -7.50 -15.08 -15.33
C GLY A 149 -8.97 -15.50 -15.33
N LEU A 150 -9.29 -16.64 -15.94
CA LEU A 150 -10.65 -17.19 -15.96
C LEU A 150 -11.12 -17.58 -14.55
N SER A 151 -10.27 -18.22 -13.76
CA SER A 151 -10.59 -18.57 -12.37
C SER A 151 -10.86 -17.33 -11.52
N ALA A 152 -10.10 -16.25 -11.71
CA ALA A 152 -10.33 -14.98 -11.04
C ALA A 152 -11.71 -14.42 -11.38
N VAL A 153 -12.08 -14.38 -12.66
CA VAL A 153 -13.40 -13.90 -13.11
C VAL A 153 -14.52 -14.75 -12.52
N VAL A 154 -14.41 -16.07 -12.60
CA VAL A 154 -15.44 -17.00 -12.10
C VAL A 154 -15.58 -16.89 -10.58
N ILE A 155 -14.48 -16.91 -9.83
CA ILE A 155 -14.51 -16.87 -8.37
C ILE A 155 -14.99 -15.51 -7.85
N LEU A 156 -14.57 -14.40 -8.46
CA LEU A 156 -15.06 -13.07 -8.08
C LEU A 156 -16.55 -12.90 -8.43
N TRP A 157 -17.01 -13.51 -9.52
CA TRP A 157 -18.44 -13.56 -9.83
C TRP A 157 -19.22 -14.38 -8.80
N LEU A 158 -18.70 -15.54 -8.39
CA LEU A 158 -19.28 -16.34 -7.31
C LEU A 158 -19.31 -15.56 -5.98
N PHE A 159 -18.24 -14.84 -5.64
CA PHE A 159 -18.20 -13.94 -4.49
C PHE A 159 -19.36 -12.94 -4.51
N VAL A 160 -19.59 -12.28 -5.66
CA VAL A 160 -20.71 -11.34 -5.82
C VAL A 160 -22.07 -12.01 -5.59
N LEU A 161 -22.24 -13.26 -6.03
CA LEU A 161 -23.47 -14.02 -5.80
C LEU A 161 -23.66 -14.44 -4.34
N VAL A 162 -22.58 -14.80 -3.65
CA VAL A 162 -22.59 -15.15 -2.22
C VAL A 162 -22.95 -13.91 -1.38
N GLU A 163 -22.24 -12.81 -1.58
CA GLU A 163 -22.44 -11.56 -0.82
C GLU A 163 -23.85 -10.98 -1.01
N ARG A 164 -24.51 -11.22 -2.15
CA ARG A 164 -25.91 -10.81 -2.36
C ARG A 164 -26.93 -11.62 -1.56
N LYS A 165 -26.56 -12.80 -1.06
CA LYS A 165 -27.47 -13.74 -0.38
C LYS A 165 -27.26 -13.78 1.13
N VAL A 166 -26.08 -13.40 1.61
CA VAL A 166 -25.71 -13.48 3.04
C VAL A 166 -26.25 -12.26 3.79
N ASP A 167 -26.78 -12.46 5.00
CA ASP A 167 -27.37 -11.39 5.84
C ASP A 167 -26.35 -10.34 6.32
N ARG A 168 -25.09 -10.77 6.48
CA ARG A 168 -23.96 -9.94 6.93
C ARG A 168 -22.79 -10.05 5.93
N PRO A 169 -22.91 -9.41 4.75
CA PRO A 169 -21.87 -9.41 3.73
C PRO A 169 -20.56 -8.82 4.26
N ILE A 170 -19.41 -9.36 3.84
CA ILE A 170 -18.11 -8.72 4.07
C ILE A 170 -18.03 -7.40 3.34
N LEU A 171 -18.62 -7.35 2.14
CA LEU A 171 -18.63 -6.19 1.28
C LEU A 171 -20.04 -5.90 0.80
N ASP A 172 -20.65 -4.85 1.36
CA ASP A 172 -21.93 -4.35 0.86
C ASP A 172 -21.73 -3.73 -0.53
N LEU A 173 -22.02 -4.50 -1.58
CA LEU A 173 -21.84 -4.11 -2.98
C LEU A 173 -22.68 -2.89 -3.40
N SER A 174 -23.70 -2.52 -2.61
CA SER A 174 -24.47 -1.29 -2.88
C SER A 174 -23.61 -0.04 -2.69
N LEU A 175 -22.58 -0.11 -1.83
CA LEU A 175 -21.65 0.99 -1.58
C LEU A 175 -20.78 1.31 -2.79
N LEU A 176 -20.49 0.34 -3.65
CA LEU A 176 -19.76 0.59 -4.90
C LEU A 176 -20.58 1.39 -5.92
N LYS A 177 -21.89 1.58 -5.69
CA LYS A 177 -22.73 2.48 -6.49
C LYS A 177 -22.68 3.93 -6.00
N ASP A 178 -22.10 4.17 -4.83
CA ASP A 178 -21.95 5.51 -4.29
C ASP A 178 -21.00 6.34 -5.17
N ARG A 179 -21.47 7.51 -5.57
CA ARG A 179 -20.79 8.36 -6.55
C ARG A 179 -19.63 9.18 -5.97
N VAL A 180 -19.31 9.01 -4.70
CA VAL A 180 -18.11 9.54 -4.02
C VAL A 180 -17.16 8.39 -3.70
N LEU A 181 -17.67 7.31 -3.09
CA LEU A 181 -16.85 6.18 -2.63
C LEU A 181 -16.15 5.46 -3.79
N ALA A 182 -16.88 5.04 -4.82
CA ALA A 182 -16.28 4.26 -5.91
C ALA A 182 -15.19 5.05 -6.66
N PRO A 183 -15.41 6.31 -7.08
CA PRO A 183 -14.34 7.14 -7.63
C PRO A 183 -13.16 7.36 -6.66
N ALA A 184 -13.40 7.57 -5.36
CA ALA A 184 -12.33 7.75 -4.38
C ALA A 184 -11.47 6.48 -4.23
N LEU A 185 -12.08 5.29 -4.29
CA LEU A 185 -11.36 4.02 -4.31
C LEU A 185 -10.56 3.80 -5.61
N ILE A 186 -11.07 4.25 -6.76
CA ILE A 186 -10.34 4.24 -8.03
C ILE A 186 -9.14 5.19 -7.97
N VAL A 187 -9.31 6.41 -7.45
CA VAL A 187 -8.19 7.34 -7.26
C VAL A 187 -7.15 6.74 -6.31
N SER A 188 -7.56 6.14 -5.19
CA SER A 188 -6.66 5.42 -4.28
C SER A 188 -5.91 4.31 -5.00
N TYR A 189 -6.59 3.47 -5.78
CA TYR A 189 -5.93 2.45 -6.58
C TYR A 189 -4.88 3.05 -7.54
N LEU A 190 -5.25 4.09 -8.30
CA LEU A 190 -4.40 4.74 -9.30
C LEU A 190 -3.17 5.46 -8.72
N VAL A 191 -3.30 6.06 -7.53
CA VAL A 191 -2.18 6.70 -6.83
C VAL A 191 -1.21 5.66 -6.28
N PHE A 192 -1.71 4.55 -5.74
CA PHE A 192 -0.85 3.50 -5.20
C PHE A 192 -0.14 2.72 -6.32
N ILE A 193 -0.80 2.45 -7.45
CA ILE A 193 -0.14 1.84 -8.61
C ILE A 193 0.96 2.74 -9.20
N SER A 194 0.73 4.05 -9.30
CA SER A 194 1.72 4.98 -9.85
C SER A 194 2.89 5.22 -8.92
N THR A 195 2.67 5.25 -7.61
CA THR A 195 3.73 5.62 -6.64
C THR A 195 4.55 4.42 -6.17
N PHE A 196 3.99 3.21 -6.20
CA PHE A 196 4.67 2.01 -5.70
C PHE A 196 5.87 1.60 -6.57
N ILE A 197 5.97 2.10 -7.80
CA ILE A 197 7.14 1.94 -8.67
C ILE A 197 8.44 2.33 -7.96
N ASN A 198 8.41 3.35 -7.09
CA ASN A 198 9.58 3.82 -6.35
C ASN A 198 10.17 2.75 -5.41
N TRP A 199 9.34 1.84 -4.90
CA TRP A 199 9.80 0.74 -4.06
C TRP A 199 10.35 -0.43 -4.87
N PHE A 200 9.99 -0.51 -6.14
CA PHE A 200 10.33 -1.60 -7.03
C PHE A 200 11.58 -1.32 -7.86
N ILE A 201 11.61 -0.24 -8.64
CA ILE A 201 12.68 0.00 -9.63
C ILE A 201 13.82 0.88 -9.10
N LEU A 202 13.51 1.82 -8.20
CA LEU A 202 14.50 2.78 -7.67
C LEU A 202 15.70 2.12 -6.95
N PRO A 203 15.56 1.01 -6.19
CA PRO A 203 16.72 0.32 -5.62
C PRO A 203 17.74 -0.13 -6.68
N PHE A 204 17.25 -0.60 -7.84
CA PHE A 204 18.10 -1.02 -8.95
C PHE A 204 18.76 0.18 -9.63
N TYR A 205 18.04 1.29 -9.82
CA TYR A 205 18.65 2.53 -10.33
C TYR A 205 19.77 3.05 -9.40
N MET A 206 19.52 3.05 -8.09
CA MET A 206 20.50 3.46 -7.08
C MET A 206 21.73 2.55 -7.05
N SER A 207 21.54 1.24 -7.18
CA SER A 207 22.61 0.23 -7.17
C SER A 207 23.39 0.21 -8.48
N ASP A 208 22.70 0.05 -9.60
CA ASP A 208 23.30 -0.36 -10.88
C ASP A 208 23.68 0.84 -11.75
N VAL A 209 23.01 1.99 -11.60
CA VAL A 209 23.32 3.23 -12.35
C VAL A 209 24.15 4.18 -11.48
N LEU A 210 23.68 4.48 -10.27
CA LEU A 210 24.36 5.43 -9.37
C LEU A 210 25.49 4.79 -8.54
N ASN A 211 25.69 3.47 -8.63
CA ASN A 211 26.75 2.75 -7.93
C ASN A 211 26.74 2.98 -6.40
N THR A 212 25.55 3.04 -5.80
CA THR A 212 25.37 3.27 -4.36
C THR A 212 25.04 2.00 -3.58
N ASN A 213 25.25 2.04 -2.27
CA ASN A 213 25.02 0.92 -1.35
C ASN A 213 23.60 0.92 -0.72
N ALA A 214 23.27 -0.14 0.04
CA ALA A 214 21.94 -0.27 0.63
C ALA A 214 21.68 0.76 1.74
N GLN A 215 22.72 1.23 2.44
CA GLN A 215 22.62 2.33 3.39
C GLN A 215 22.13 3.62 2.72
N THR A 216 22.66 3.97 1.56
CA THR A 216 22.26 5.17 0.81
C THR A 216 20.79 5.07 0.39
N TRP A 217 20.37 3.91 -0.12
CA TRP A 217 18.97 3.65 -0.42
C TRP A 217 18.07 3.75 0.81
N GLY A 218 18.51 3.21 1.95
CA GLY A 218 17.80 3.32 3.23
C GLY A 218 17.57 4.76 3.66
N LEU A 219 18.56 5.64 3.50
CA LEU A 219 18.46 7.08 3.75
C LEU A 219 17.45 7.76 2.81
N VAL A 220 17.48 7.43 1.51
CA VAL A 220 16.56 8.01 0.52
C VAL A 220 15.10 7.62 0.81
N ILE A 221 14.81 6.36 1.14
CA ILE A 221 13.45 5.95 1.55
C ILE A 221 13.04 6.62 2.88
N MET A 222 13.99 6.78 3.81
CA MET A 222 13.74 7.46 5.08
C MET A 222 13.24 8.88 4.84
N LEU A 223 13.82 9.63 3.90
CA LEU A 223 13.35 10.98 3.54
C LEU A 223 11.90 10.97 3.09
N MET A 224 11.53 10.09 2.16
CA MET A 224 10.13 9.94 1.74
C MET A 224 9.21 9.64 2.93
N THR A 225 9.64 8.75 3.83
CA THR A 225 8.88 8.32 5.00
C THR A 225 8.67 9.46 6.01
N VAL A 226 9.73 10.21 6.31
CA VAL A 226 9.71 11.37 7.22
C VAL A 226 8.81 12.46 6.65
N THR A 227 8.96 12.79 5.37
CA THR A 227 8.13 13.82 4.75
C THR A 227 6.66 13.40 4.69
N ASN A 228 6.37 12.13 4.38
CA ASN A 228 5.01 11.58 4.46
C ASN A 228 4.42 11.74 5.87
N ALA A 229 5.18 11.41 6.90
CA ALA A 229 4.76 11.56 8.29
C ALA A 229 4.45 13.01 8.68
N ILE A 230 5.26 13.96 8.23
CA ILE A 230 5.09 15.39 8.53
C ILE A 230 3.86 15.95 7.81
N PHE A 231 3.65 15.57 6.55
CA PHE A 231 2.58 16.11 5.71
C PHE A 231 1.25 15.36 5.84
N ALA A 232 1.22 14.15 6.45
CA ALA A 232 -0.03 13.43 6.69
C ALA A 232 -1.00 14.18 7.63
N PRO A 233 -0.57 14.68 8.82
CA PRO A 233 -1.42 15.53 9.66
C PRO A 233 -1.88 16.80 8.94
N VAL A 234 -1.01 17.39 8.11
CA VAL A 234 -1.34 18.57 7.30
C VAL A 234 -2.47 18.26 6.33
N GLY A 235 -2.41 17.12 5.63
CA GLY A 235 -3.48 16.65 4.74
C GLY A 235 -4.80 16.42 5.46
N GLY A 236 -4.75 15.84 6.67
CA GLY A 236 -5.92 15.66 7.53
C GLY A 236 -6.55 16.98 7.95
N TRP A 237 -5.72 17.91 8.45
CA TRP A 237 -6.15 19.25 8.86
C TRP A 237 -6.73 20.06 7.70
N LEU A 238 -6.11 20.01 6.50
CA LEU A 238 -6.66 20.65 5.31
C LEU A 238 -8.02 20.03 4.96
N SER A 239 -8.13 18.70 4.99
CA SER A 239 -9.39 17.99 4.73
C SER A 239 -10.52 18.32 5.71
N ASP A 240 -10.21 18.83 6.91
CA ASP A 240 -11.22 19.28 7.87
C ASP A 240 -11.69 20.71 7.64
N ARG A 241 -10.87 21.54 6.96
CA ARG A 241 -11.15 22.97 6.72
C ARG A 241 -11.63 23.28 5.31
N VAL A 242 -11.11 22.58 4.31
CA VAL A 242 -11.48 22.71 2.91
C VAL A 242 -12.07 21.40 2.40
N PRO A 243 -12.92 21.43 1.35
CA PRO A 243 -13.48 20.21 0.78
C PRO A 243 -12.38 19.16 0.52
N PRO A 244 -12.52 17.93 1.04
CA PRO A 244 -11.48 16.90 0.91
C PRO A 244 -11.06 16.67 -0.54
N ALA A 245 -11.99 16.88 -1.47
CA ALA A 245 -11.77 16.84 -2.91
C ALA A 245 -10.61 17.73 -3.38
N TYR A 246 -10.50 18.98 -2.88
CA TYR A 246 -9.43 19.89 -3.28
C TYR A 246 -8.08 19.40 -2.78
N THR A 247 -7.99 19.02 -1.50
CA THR A 247 -6.77 18.48 -0.91
C THR A 247 -6.30 17.23 -1.63
N ILE A 248 -7.22 16.32 -1.96
CA ILE A 248 -6.91 15.11 -2.72
C ILE A 248 -6.40 15.46 -4.12
N THR A 249 -7.12 16.29 -4.88
CA THR A 249 -6.71 16.64 -6.25
C THR A 249 -5.34 17.34 -6.27
N THR A 250 -5.07 18.24 -5.32
CA THR A 250 -3.75 18.89 -5.19
C THR A 250 -2.66 17.87 -4.85
N ALA A 251 -2.90 16.96 -3.91
CA ALA A 251 -1.93 15.93 -3.53
C ALA A 251 -1.63 14.95 -4.67
N VAL A 252 -2.65 14.58 -5.44
CA VAL A 252 -2.49 13.74 -6.64
C VAL A 252 -1.76 14.51 -7.75
N GLY A 253 -2.02 15.81 -7.92
CA GLY A 253 -1.26 16.66 -8.84
C GLY A 253 0.22 16.77 -8.50
N ILE A 254 0.56 16.92 -7.21
CA ILE A 254 1.95 16.88 -6.72
C ILE A 254 2.58 15.52 -7.05
N SER A 255 1.85 14.42 -6.82
CA SER A 255 2.33 13.07 -7.11
C SER A 255 2.56 12.86 -8.61
N ALA A 256 1.64 13.33 -9.46
CA ALA A 256 1.77 13.25 -10.92
C ALA A 256 2.96 14.06 -11.44
N LEU A 257 3.14 15.30 -10.95
CA LEU A 257 4.30 16.12 -11.27
C LEU A 257 5.60 15.44 -10.83
N THR A 258 5.62 14.90 -9.61
CA THR A 258 6.81 14.21 -9.09
C THR A 258 7.16 12.98 -9.94
N MET A 259 6.17 12.14 -10.30
CA MET A 259 6.40 11.00 -11.19
C MET A 259 6.89 11.43 -12.58
N ALA A 260 6.42 12.57 -13.09
CA ALA A 260 6.92 13.12 -14.35
C ALA A 260 8.38 13.61 -14.22
N LEU A 261 8.75 14.23 -13.09
CA LEU A 261 10.11 14.68 -12.84
C LEU A 261 11.11 13.54 -12.67
N PHE A 262 10.68 12.35 -12.23
CA PHE A 262 11.55 11.17 -12.25
C PHE A 262 12.03 10.80 -13.66
N THR A 263 11.33 11.24 -14.72
CA THR A 263 11.78 11.00 -16.10
C THR A 263 13.01 11.84 -16.49
N THR A 264 13.35 12.88 -15.72
CA THR A 264 14.54 13.70 -15.98
C THR A 264 15.81 13.09 -15.40
N LEU A 265 15.70 12.02 -14.60
CA LEU A 265 16.86 11.30 -14.10
C LEU A 265 17.51 10.51 -15.24
N GLY A 266 18.79 10.82 -15.49
CA GLY A 266 19.68 10.14 -16.42
C GLY A 266 20.85 9.45 -15.72
N VAL A 267 21.84 8.99 -16.49
CA VAL A 267 23.06 8.34 -15.97
C VAL A 267 23.92 9.33 -15.15
N ASP A 268 23.90 10.62 -15.51
CA ASP A 268 24.68 11.67 -14.84
C ASP A 268 24.01 12.24 -13.58
N SER A 269 22.87 11.68 -13.16
CA SER A 269 22.13 12.21 -12.01
C SER A 269 22.85 11.89 -10.71
N SER A 270 22.57 12.69 -9.69
CA SER A 270 23.12 12.51 -8.35
C SER A 270 22.11 11.87 -7.40
N VAL A 271 22.61 11.33 -6.29
CA VAL A 271 21.77 10.85 -5.18
C VAL A 271 20.87 11.97 -4.63
N SER A 272 21.35 13.22 -4.65
CA SER A 272 20.57 14.39 -4.24
C SER A 272 19.34 14.60 -5.12
N ASP A 273 19.43 14.37 -6.42
CA ASP A 273 18.29 14.53 -7.33
C ASP A 273 17.19 13.52 -6.98
N VAL A 274 17.56 12.26 -6.75
CA VAL A 274 16.64 11.20 -6.30
C VAL A 274 16.04 11.55 -4.92
N ALA A 275 16.86 12.05 -3.99
CA ALA A 275 16.43 12.42 -2.66
C ALA A 275 15.38 13.54 -2.67
N ILE A 276 15.56 14.58 -3.51
CA ILE A 276 14.59 15.68 -3.67
C ILE A 276 13.25 15.15 -4.19
N LEU A 277 13.28 14.27 -5.19
CA LEU A 277 12.05 13.68 -5.75
C LEU A 277 11.37 12.72 -4.76
N MET A 278 12.13 12.02 -3.91
CA MET A 278 11.59 11.19 -2.83
C MET A 278 10.95 12.02 -1.71
N VAL A 279 11.51 13.19 -1.39
CA VAL A 279 10.86 14.16 -0.50
C VAL A 279 9.54 14.64 -1.11
N ALA A 280 9.54 15.06 -2.38
CA ALA A 280 8.33 15.50 -3.08
C ALA A 280 7.25 14.40 -3.13
N THR A 281 7.66 13.15 -3.35
CA THR A 281 6.77 11.97 -3.30
C THR A 281 6.17 11.81 -1.90
N GLY A 282 6.98 11.99 -0.86
CA GLY A 282 6.54 11.98 0.53
C GLY A 282 5.49 13.06 0.83
N VAL A 283 5.67 14.29 0.32
CA VAL A 283 4.68 15.39 0.45
C VAL A 283 3.35 14.98 -0.18
N GLY A 284 3.37 14.56 -1.45
CA GLY A 284 2.16 14.17 -2.18
C GLY A 284 1.42 13.03 -1.50
N MET A 285 2.14 11.96 -1.13
CA MET A 285 1.56 10.80 -0.44
C MET A 285 1.05 11.12 0.96
N GLY A 286 1.75 11.96 1.73
CA GLY A 286 1.32 12.39 3.06
C GLY A 286 -0.03 13.10 3.00
N LEU A 287 -0.11 14.14 2.17
CA LEU A 287 -1.35 14.91 1.96
C LEU A 287 -2.49 14.01 1.46
N PHE A 288 -2.20 13.13 0.50
CA PHE A 288 -3.18 12.25 -0.11
C PHE A 288 -3.75 11.23 0.88
N GLN A 289 -2.89 10.52 1.63
CA GLN A 289 -3.33 9.38 2.44
C GLN A 289 -4.31 9.77 3.54
N ALA A 290 -4.08 10.90 4.21
CA ALA A 290 -4.97 11.38 5.26
C ALA A 290 -6.29 11.92 4.69
N ALA A 291 -6.25 12.75 3.64
CA ALA A 291 -7.45 13.29 3.02
C ALA A 291 -8.31 12.20 2.36
N SER A 292 -7.68 11.22 1.70
CA SER A 292 -8.35 10.05 1.13
C SER A 292 -9.02 9.19 2.20
N ALA A 293 -8.33 8.93 3.32
CA ALA A 293 -8.90 8.18 4.42
C ALA A 293 -10.11 8.91 5.03
N ASN A 294 -10.02 10.23 5.24
CA ASN A 294 -11.13 11.03 5.74
C ASN A 294 -12.35 10.99 4.81
N LEU A 295 -12.15 11.13 3.49
CA LEU A 295 -13.22 11.07 2.51
C LEU A 295 -13.88 9.69 2.48
N ILE A 296 -13.09 8.62 2.40
CA ILE A 296 -13.61 7.25 2.29
C ILE A 296 -14.30 6.85 3.60
N MET A 297 -13.69 7.08 4.76
CA MET A 297 -14.30 6.72 6.04
C MET A 297 -15.55 7.55 6.32
N GLY A 298 -15.59 8.80 5.85
CA GLY A 298 -16.75 9.67 5.98
C GLY A 298 -18.01 9.14 5.29
N THR A 299 -17.88 8.33 4.23
CA THR A 299 -19.06 7.75 3.56
C THR A 299 -19.68 6.60 4.33
N PHE A 300 -19.06 6.11 5.40
CA PHE A 300 -19.55 4.99 6.19
C PHE A 300 -20.17 5.44 7.52
N PRO A 301 -21.27 4.82 7.96
CA PRO A 301 -21.77 5.03 9.31
C PRO A 301 -20.81 4.40 10.35
N PRO A 302 -20.82 4.86 11.61
CA PRO A 302 -19.84 4.45 12.63
C PRO A 302 -19.75 2.93 12.89
N ASP A 303 -20.88 2.23 12.74
CA ASP A 303 -21.01 0.77 12.90
C ASP A 303 -20.40 -0.03 11.73
N ARG A 304 -20.11 0.63 10.59
CA ARG A 304 -19.55 0.00 9.38
C ARG A 304 -18.16 0.52 9.00
N LEU A 305 -17.49 1.29 9.87
CA LEU A 305 -16.13 1.80 9.62
C LEU A 305 -15.11 0.69 9.36
N GLY A 306 -15.30 -0.50 9.94
CA GLY A 306 -14.47 -1.67 9.66
C GLY A 306 -14.51 -2.10 8.18
N MET A 307 -15.68 -2.03 7.55
CA MET A 307 -15.86 -2.30 6.11
C MET A 307 -15.17 -1.21 5.27
N GLY A 308 -15.31 0.06 5.66
CA GLY A 308 -14.61 1.19 5.02
C GLY A 308 -13.08 1.04 5.04
N GLY A 309 -12.53 0.61 6.18
CA GLY A 309 -11.10 0.30 6.30
C GLY A 309 -10.66 -0.88 5.44
N ALA A 310 -11.47 -1.94 5.38
CA ALA A 310 -11.18 -3.12 4.58
C ALA A 310 -11.15 -2.81 3.08
N ILE A 311 -12.18 -2.13 2.55
CA ILE A 311 -12.26 -1.81 1.12
C ILE A 311 -11.19 -0.79 0.69
N MET A 312 -10.88 0.18 1.55
CA MET A 312 -9.77 1.10 1.33
C MET A 312 -8.43 0.36 1.26
N SER A 313 -8.18 -0.54 2.22
CA SER A 313 -6.95 -1.34 2.25
C SER A 313 -6.84 -2.28 1.05
N LEU A 314 -7.96 -2.85 0.59
CA LEU A 314 -8.02 -3.67 -0.60
C LEU A 314 -7.67 -2.86 -1.86
N SER A 315 -8.26 -1.66 -2.04
CA SER A 315 -7.93 -0.74 -3.14
C SER A 315 -6.44 -0.40 -3.17
N ARG A 316 -5.87 -0.02 -2.01
CA ARG A 316 -4.44 0.31 -1.89
C ARG A 316 -3.56 -0.90 -2.23
N SER A 317 -3.88 -2.06 -1.67
CA SER A 317 -3.12 -3.30 -1.89
C SER A 317 -3.14 -3.72 -3.35
N LEU A 318 -4.30 -3.67 -4.00
CA LEU A 318 -4.43 -3.90 -5.43
C LEU A 318 -3.56 -2.93 -6.23
N GLY A 319 -3.55 -1.64 -5.88
CA GLY A 319 -2.67 -0.66 -6.53
C GLY A 319 -1.19 -1.05 -6.43
N THR A 320 -0.71 -1.37 -5.21
CA THR A 320 0.69 -1.76 -4.99
C THR A 320 1.10 -3.03 -5.75
N VAL A 321 0.24 -4.04 -5.76
CA VAL A 321 0.53 -5.32 -6.42
C VAL A 321 0.46 -5.19 -7.94
N SER A 322 -0.56 -4.48 -8.46
CA SER A 322 -0.66 -4.15 -9.88
C SER A 322 0.55 -3.35 -10.36
N SER A 323 1.14 -2.50 -9.51
CA SER A 323 2.36 -1.75 -9.85
C SER A 323 3.51 -2.69 -10.18
N VAL A 324 3.84 -3.63 -9.29
CA VAL A 324 4.92 -4.59 -9.51
C VAL A 324 4.66 -5.45 -10.74
N ALA A 325 3.42 -5.92 -10.91
CA ALA A 325 3.07 -6.77 -12.04
C ALA A 325 3.16 -6.05 -13.39
N ILE A 326 2.53 -4.86 -13.51
CA ILE A 326 2.46 -4.11 -14.76
C ILE A 326 3.80 -3.43 -15.05
N MET A 327 4.39 -2.73 -14.08
CA MET A 327 5.67 -2.05 -14.28
C MET A 327 6.79 -3.06 -14.49
N GLY A 328 6.79 -4.19 -13.79
CA GLY A 328 7.76 -5.27 -14.01
C GLY A 328 7.63 -5.89 -15.41
N ALA A 329 6.41 -6.09 -15.92
CA ALA A 329 6.18 -6.58 -17.27
C ALA A 329 6.69 -5.60 -18.34
N VAL A 330 6.37 -4.32 -18.18
CA VAL A 330 6.84 -3.26 -19.10
C VAL A 330 8.36 -3.16 -19.04
N PHE A 331 8.95 -3.20 -17.85
CA PHE A 331 10.40 -3.16 -17.66
C PHE A 331 11.09 -4.32 -18.38
N SER A 332 10.62 -5.55 -18.14
CA SER A 332 11.17 -6.75 -18.78
C SER A 332 11.03 -6.70 -20.30
N ALA A 333 9.88 -6.26 -20.82
CA ALA A 333 9.65 -6.15 -22.26
C ALA A 333 10.56 -5.10 -22.91
N ARG A 334 10.83 -3.98 -22.21
CA ARG A 334 11.74 -2.93 -22.69
C ARG A 334 13.20 -3.36 -22.65
N GLN A 335 13.60 -4.10 -21.62
CA GLN A 335 14.96 -4.63 -21.51
C GLN A 335 15.23 -5.67 -22.59
N SER A 336 14.35 -6.66 -22.77
CA SER A 336 14.51 -7.68 -23.82
C SER A 336 14.45 -7.14 -25.25
N ALA A 337 13.81 -5.98 -25.47
CA ALA A 337 13.79 -5.33 -26.78
C ALA A 337 15.08 -4.55 -27.10
N ARG A 338 15.92 -4.30 -26.08
CA ARG A 338 17.14 -3.49 -26.19
C ARG A 338 18.42 -4.30 -25.95
N ASP A 339 18.32 -5.47 -25.30
CA ASP A 339 19.42 -6.42 -25.14
C ASP A 339 20.22 -6.60 -26.45
N GLY A 340 21.43 -6.05 -26.49
CA GLY A 340 22.36 -6.13 -27.62
C GLY A 340 22.59 -4.86 -28.43
N THR A 341 22.06 -3.69 -28.02
CA THR A 341 22.14 -2.44 -28.80
C THR A 341 23.04 -1.32 -28.23
N GLY A 342 23.56 -1.41 -27.00
CA GLY A 342 24.42 -0.36 -26.43
C GLY A 342 24.93 -0.60 -25.00
N ASP A 343 25.23 0.51 -24.30
CA ASP A 343 25.68 0.56 -22.90
C ASP A 343 24.55 0.19 -21.92
N ASP A 344 24.71 -0.89 -21.14
CA ASP A 344 23.69 -1.48 -20.26
C ASP A 344 23.04 -0.44 -19.31
N ALA A 345 23.82 0.53 -18.84
CA ALA A 345 23.32 1.58 -17.94
C ALA A 345 22.35 2.54 -18.64
N GLN A 346 22.61 2.91 -19.90
CA GLN A 346 21.73 3.78 -20.67
C GLN A 346 20.42 3.06 -21.03
N GLU A 347 20.48 1.78 -21.38
CA GLU A 347 19.30 0.99 -21.69
C GLU A 347 18.37 0.85 -20.47
N PHE A 348 18.95 0.62 -19.28
CA PHE A 348 18.22 0.64 -18.02
C PHE A 348 17.54 1.99 -17.78
N VAL A 349 18.27 3.11 -17.94
CA VAL A 349 17.75 4.46 -17.72
C VAL A 349 16.58 4.76 -18.66
N LEU A 350 16.65 4.39 -19.93
CA LEU A 350 15.54 4.60 -20.85
C LEU A 350 14.31 3.76 -20.45
N ALA A 351 14.50 2.50 -20.04
CA ALA A 351 13.40 1.66 -19.55
C ALA A 351 12.80 2.25 -18.26
N PHE A 352 13.65 2.73 -17.35
CA PHE A 352 13.26 3.44 -16.13
C PHE A 352 12.39 4.66 -16.46
N GLN A 353 12.83 5.54 -17.37
CA GLN A 353 12.09 6.72 -17.79
C GLN A 353 10.73 6.35 -18.41
N ASP A 354 10.68 5.32 -19.27
CA ASP A 354 9.43 4.80 -19.85
C ASP A 354 8.41 4.39 -18.76
N LEU A 355 8.87 3.75 -17.69
CA LEU A 355 8.00 3.38 -16.56
C LEU A 355 7.49 4.59 -15.76
N TYR A 356 8.33 5.62 -15.60
CA TYR A 356 7.94 6.85 -14.91
C TYR A 356 6.98 7.70 -15.74
N VAL A 357 7.08 7.68 -17.08
CA VAL A 357 6.06 8.24 -17.97
C VAL A 357 4.71 7.54 -17.74
N LEU A 358 4.70 6.20 -17.73
CA LEU A 358 3.47 5.43 -17.44
C LEU A 358 2.91 5.77 -16.05
N SER A 359 3.78 5.87 -15.05
CA SER A 359 3.39 6.24 -13.68
C SER A 359 2.80 7.66 -13.60
N ALA A 360 3.39 8.61 -14.32
CA ALA A 360 2.87 9.97 -14.43
C ALA A 360 1.49 10.00 -15.11
N LEU A 361 1.29 9.23 -16.19
CA LEU A 361 -0.01 9.12 -16.87
C LEU A 361 -1.09 8.50 -15.96
N LEU A 362 -0.74 7.47 -15.18
CA LEU A 362 -1.64 6.87 -14.21
C LEU A 362 -2.02 7.87 -13.10
N ALA A 363 -1.05 8.64 -12.59
CA ALA A 363 -1.29 9.68 -11.60
C ALA A 363 -2.13 10.85 -12.16
N LEU A 364 -1.89 11.27 -13.41
CA LEU A 364 -2.73 12.26 -14.11
C LEU A 364 -4.15 11.74 -14.30
N THR A 365 -4.32 10.47 -14.65
CA THR A 365 -5.64 9.83 -14.74
C THR A 365 -6.34 9.85 -13.38
N ALA A 366 -5.61 9.57 -12.29
CA ALA A 366 -6.13 9.70 -10.93
C ALA A 366 -6.59 11.13 -10.62
N MET A 367 -5.83 12.14 -11.08
CA MET A 367 -6.18 13.54 -10.94
C MET A 367 -7.48 13.86 -11.69
N VAL A 368 -7.62 13.41 -12.94
CA VAL A 368 -8.83 13.59 -13.75
C VAL A 368 -10.05 12.93 -13.08
N VAL A 369 -9.91 11.68 -12.63
CA VAL A 369 -10.98 10.96 -11.93
C VAL A 369 -11.35 11.68 -10.62
N SER A 370 -10.38 12.32 -9.94
CA SER A 370 -10.66 13.04 -8.70
C SER A 370 -11.66 14.18 -8.87
N PHE A 371 -11.71 14.83 -10.05
CA PHE A 371 -12.70 15.88 -10.34
C PHE A 371 -14.14 15.35 -10.42
N SER A 372 -14.34 14.08 -10.77
CA SER A 372 -15.68 13.50 -11.00
C SER A 372 -16.57 13.51 -9.76
N TYR A 373 -15.99 13.49 -8.56
CA TYR A 373 -16.74 13.52 -7.30
C TYR A 373 -16.71 14.88 -6.59
N TRP A 374 -16.09 15.92 -7.18
CA TRP A 374 -16.04 17.27 -6.61
C TRP A 374 -17.41 17.82 -6.21
N PRO A 375 -18.44 17.84 -7.09
CA PRO A 375 -19.72 18.49 -6.76
C PRO A 375 -20.44 17.84 -5.58
N ARG A 376 -20.19 16.55 -5.32
CA ARG A 376 -20.81 15.78 -4.24
C ARG A 376 -19.97 15.82 -2.97
N ALA A 377 -18.65 15.71 -3.08
CA ALA A 377 -17.74 15.83 -1.96
C ALA A 377 -17.77 17.24 -1.33
N ILE A 378 -17.95 18.29 -2.12
CA ILE A 378 -18.12 19.67 -1.62
C ILE A 378 -19.42 19.81 -0.84
N ARG A 379 -20.54 19.26 -1.35
CA ARG A 379 -21.85 19.30 -0.66
C ARG A 379 -21.82 18.56 0.67
N TRP A 380 -21.00 17.51 0.79
CA TRP A 380 -20.88 16.69 1.97
C TRP A 380 -20.43 17.48 3.22
N MET A 381 -19.60 18.51 3.07
CA MET A 381 -19.23 19.39 4.19
C MET A 381 -20.25 20.50 4.48
N SER A 382 -21.04 20.90 3.49
CA SER A 382 -22.11 21.90 3.69
C SER A 382 -23.35 21.34 4.36
N ALA A 383 -23.49 20.01 4.41
CA ALA A 383 -24.56 19.35 5.16
C ALA A 383 -24.28 19.49 6.67
N PRO A 384 -25.27 19.90 7.49
CA PRO A 384 -25.07 19.99 8.93
C PRO A 384 -24.62 18.61 9.44
N ARG A 385 -23.40 18.55 9.98
CA ARG A 385 -22.87 17.35 10.65
C ARG A 385 -23.94 16.94 11.67
N ARG A 386 -24.67 15.84 11.40
CA ARG A 386 -25.62 15.26 12.36
C ARG A 386 -24.82 15.06 13.64
N LYS A 387 -25.13 15.85 14.67
CA LYS A 387 -24.50 15.73 15.99
C LYS A 387 -24.70 14.27 16.42
N ALA A 388 -23.57 13.60 16.68
CA ALA A 388 -23.53 12.28 17.26
C ALA A 388 -24.16 12.27 18.66
#